data_AF-A0A7C8YLU2-F1
#
_entry.id   AF-A0A7C8YLU2-F1
#
_cell.length_a   1.000
_cell.length_b   1.000
_cell.length_c   1.000
_cell.angle_alpha   90.00
_cell.angle_beta   90.00
_cell.angle_gamma   90.00
#
_symmetry.space_group_name_H-M   'P 1'
#
loop_
_entity.id
_entity.type
_entity.pdbx_description
1 polymer ?
#
loop_
_entity_poly.entity_id
_entity_poly.type
_entity_poly.pdbx_seq_one_letter_code
_entity_poly.pdbx_strand_id
1 'polypeptide(L)'
;MNQDYKRNAFMEADMQCTDAIHSMERKLRTACHSADAKLEHVLKILDDLRHDYEKSCYGPAKWHKLAVFLQQSFEGPISDLVRKQIDQVTSEKSSLSLKCRSMEDKMNMLTKQLEANETYKAEYLKRYEDAINEKKKLSDEHMSHVTNLQSKCSSLEERCSSILKTLESTRQESAEWKRKYEHILSKQKAEEEQASAERAAWKDG
;
A
#
# COMPACT_ATOMS: atom_id res chain seq x y z
N MET A 1 -95.50 -20.74 -18.67
CA MET A 1 -94.12 -21.22 -18.37
C MET A 1 -94.10 -21.71 -16.93
N ASN A 2 -93.73 -22.98 -16.72
CA ASN A 2 -93.84 -23.67 -15.43
C ASN A 2 -92.81 -23.13 -14.41
N GLN A 3 -93.22 -22.87 -13.16
CA GLN A 3 -92.35 -22.36 -12.09
C GLN A 3 -91.14 -23.29 -11.84
N ASP A 4 -91.34 -24.60 -12.01
CA ASP A 4 -90.30 -25.61 -11.83
C ASP A 4 -89.19 -25.49 -12.89
N TYR A 5 -89.54 -25.14 -14.12
CA TYR A 5 -88.55 -24.94 -15.19
C TYR A 5 -87.63 -23.75 -14.88
N LYS A 6 -88.19 -22.64 -14.38
CA LYS A 6 -87.42 -21.45 -13.98
C LYS A 6 -86.50 -21.75 -12.80
N ARG A 7 -86.97 -22.54 -11.83
CA ARG A 7 -86.18 -22.97 -10.67
C ARG A 7 -85.00 -23.86 -11.08
N ASN A 8 -85.24 -24.82 -11.98
CA ASN A 8 -84.20 -25.72 -12.48
C ASN A 8 -83.13 -24.95 -13.30
N ALA A 9 -83.55 -24.04 -14.18
CA ALA A 9 -82.63 -23.23 -14.97
C ALA A 9 -81.73 -22.32 -14.11
N PHE A 10 -82.26 -21.75 -13.01
CA PHE A 10 -81.44 -20.96 -12.09
C PHE A 10 -80.46 -21.81 -11.29
N MET A 11 -80.86 -23.02 -10.91
CA MET A 11 -79.98 -23.95 -10.20
C MET A 11 -78.83 -24.43 -11.08
N GLU A 12 -79.10 -24.72 -12.36
CA GLU A 12 -78.08 -25.09 -13.34
C GLU A 12 -77.09 -23.95 -13.61
N ALA A 13 -77.60 -22.72 -13.77
CA ALA A 13 -76.77 -21.54 -13.94
C ALA A 13 -75.89 -21.25 -12.70
N ASP A 14 -76.40 -21.49 -11.49
CA ASP A 14 -75.64 -21.33 -10.25
C ASP A 14 -74.52 -22.38 -10.12
N MET A 15 -74.79 -23.63 -10.51
CA MET A 15 -73.80 -24.70 -10.54
C MET A 15 -72.70 -24.41 -11.55
N GLN A 16 -73.06 -23.99 -12.77
CA GLN A 16 -72.10 -23.58 -13.80
C GLN A 16 -71.18 -22.44 -13.32
N CYS A 17 -71.75 -21.43 -12.65
CA CYS A 17 -70.97 -20.35 -12.04
C CYS A 17 -69.98 -20.88 -10.99
N THR A 18 -70.40 -21.85 -10.17
CA THR A 18 -69.57 -22.44 -9.10
C THR A 18 -68.39 -23.23 -9.67
N ASP A 19 -68.65 -24.08 -10.67
CA ASP A 19 -67.63 -24.88 -11.32
C ASP A 19 -66.59 -24.02 -12.04
N ALA A 20 -67.06 -22.94 -12.69
CA ALA A 20 -66.18 -21.97 -13.33
C ALA A 20 -65.29 -21.25 -12.30
N ILE A 21 -65.83 -20.79 -11.17
CA ILE A 21 -65.03 -20.17 -10.09
C ILE A 21 -64.00 -21.16 -9.53
N HIS A 22 -64.37 -22.40 -9.22
CA HIS A 22 -63.42 -23.40 -8.74
C HIS A 22 -62.28 -23.68 -9.73
N SER A 23 -62.57 -23.67 -11.03
CA SER A 23 -61.56 -23.78 -12.09
C SER A 23 -60.63 -22.56 -12.12
N MET A 24 -61.19 -21.35 -12.03
CA MET A 24 -60.43 -20.10 -11.98
C MET A 24 -59.51 -20.05 -10.76
N GLU A 25 -60.00 -20.41 -9.57
CA GLU A 25 -59.24 -20.49 -8.33
C GLU A 25 -58.04 -21.43 -8.46
N ARG A 26 -58.25 -22.61 -9.04
CA ARG A 26 -57.18 -23.57 -9.26
C ARG A 26 -56.09 -23.00 -10.16
N LYS A 27 -56.49 -22.41 -11.30
CA LYS A 27 -55.55 -21.82 -12.27
C LYS A 27 -54.77 -20.65 -11.66
N LEU A 28 -55.45 -19.74 -10.96
CA LEU A 28 -54.82 -18.60 -10.31
C LEU A 28 -53.84 -19.06 -9.22
N ARG A 29 -54.25 -20.03 -8.39
CA ARG A 29 -53.39 -20.58 -7.35
C ARG A 29 -52.13 -21.19 -7.95
N THR A 30 -52.23 -21.97 -9.02
CA THR A 30 -51.06 -22.54 -9.70
C THR A 30 -50.12 -21.45 -10.23
N ALA A 31 -50.66 -20.38 -10.81
CA ALA A 31 -49.86 -19.25 -11.28
C ALA A 31 -49.08 -18.57 -10.15
N CYS A 32 -49.74 -18.29 -9.02
CA CYS A 32 -49.12 -17.65 -7.85
C CYS A 32 -48.03 -18.50 -7.20
N HIS A 33 -48.13 -19.84 -7.24
CA HIS A 33 -47.18 -20.75 -6.60
C HIS A 33 -45.99 -21.14 -7.51
N SER A 34 -45.96 -20.65 -8.75
CA SER A 34 -44.81 -20.91 -9.63
C SER A 34 -43.53 -20.26 -9.07
N ALA A 35 -42.38 -20.92 -9.29
CA ALA A 35 -41.10 -20.48 -8.73
C ALA A 35 -40.72 -19.05 -9.20
N ASP A 36 -41.06 -18.72 -10.45
CA ASP A 36 -40.79 -17.43 -11.09
C ASP A 36 -42.07 -16.58 -11.26
N ALA A 37 -43.05 -16.77 -10.36
CA ALA A 37 -44.32 -16.05 -10.42
C ALA A 37 -44.09 -14.53 -10.39
N LYS A 38 -44.33 -13.87 -11.54
CA LYS A 38 -44.35 -12.41 -11.62
C LYS A 38 -45.76 -11.90 -11.40
N LEU A 39 -45.88 -10.83 -10.59
CA LEU A 39 -47.18 -10.23 -10.28
C LEU A 39 -47.92 -9.81 -11.55
N GLU A 40 -47.22 -9.18 -12.49
CA GLU A 40 -47.77 -8.76 -13.79
C GLU A 40 -48.40 -9.92 -14.56
N HIS A 41 -47.73 -11.08 -14.57
CA HIS A 41 -48.22 -12.26 -15.27
C HIS A 41 -49.44 -12.86 -14.58
N VAL A 42 -49.44 -12.92 -13.25
CA VAL A 42 -50.58 -13.40 -12.46
C VAL A 42 -51.81 -12.51 -12.63
N LEU A 43 -51.62 -11.17 -12.64
CA LEU A 43 -52.71 -10.22 -12.87
C LEU A 43 -53.30 -10.36 -14.28
N LYS A 44 -52.46 -10.63 -15.28
CA LYS A 44 -52.93 -10.93 -16.64
C LYS A 44 -53.77 -12.20 -16.69
N ILE A 45 -53.32 -13.28 -16.04
CA ILE A 45 -54.11 -14.52 -15.93
C ILE A 45 -55.45 -14.26 -15.24
N LEU A 46 -55.47 -13.46 -14.18
CA LEU A 46 -56.71 -13.11 -13.50
C LEU A 46 -57.69 -12.37 -14.42
N ASP A 47 -57.19 -11.44 -15.23
CA ASP A 47 -57.99 -10.68 -16.19
C ASP A 47 -58.55 -11.58 -17.31
N ASP A 48 -57.72 -12.47 -17.86
CA ASP A 48 -58.15 -13.47 -18.86
C ASP A 48 -59.24 -14.39 -18.29
N LEU A 49 -59.05 -14.91 -17.06
CA LEU A 49 -60.02 -15.74 -16.35
C LEU A 49 -61.35 -15.00 -16.12
N ARG A 50 -61.28 -13.72 -15.74
CA ARG A 50 -62.46 -12.88 -15.55
C ARG A 50 -63.22 -12.71 -16.86
N HIS A 51 -62.52 -12.42 -17.96
CA HIS A 51 -63.14 -12.24 -19.27
C HIS A 51 -63.86 -13.50 -19.75
N ASP A 52 -63.24 -14.66 -19.57
CA ASP A 52 -63.84 -15.95 -19.92
C ASP A 52 -65.08 -16.26 -19.06
N TYR A 53 -65.04 -15.95 -17.76
CA TYR A 53 -66.18 -16.08 -16.86
C TYR A 53 -67.35 -15.16 -17.26
N GLU A 54 -67.04 -13.91 -17.60
CA GLU A 54 -68.04 -12.94 -18.04
C GLU A 54 -68.74 -13.38 -19.33
N LYS A 55 -68.04 -14.08 -20.22
CA LYS A 55 -68.62 -14.63 -21.46
C LYS A 55 -69.41 -15.92 -21.27
N SER A 56 -68.97 -16.81 -20.38
CA SER A 56 -69.47 -18.19 -20.31
C SER A 56 -70.58 -18.41 -19.28
N CYS A 57 -70.66 -17.58 -18.24
CA CYS A 57 -71.60 -17.75 -17.13
C CYS A 57 -72.77 -16.76 -17.18
N TYR A 58 -73.92 -17.17 -16.68
CA TYR A 58 -75.14 -16.36 -16.61
C TYR A 58 -75.91 -16.64 -15.33
N GLY A 59 -76.98 -15.87 -15.09
CA GLY A 59 -77.86 -16.07 -13.94
C GLY A 59 -77.66 -15.06 -12.81
N PRO A 60 -78.58 -15.05 -11.84
CA PRO A 60 -78.69 -13.98 -10.85
C PRO A 60 -77.52 -13.90 -9.86
N ALA A 61 -76.85 -15.03 -9.59
CA ALA A 61 -75.73 -15.09 -8.64
C ALA A 61 -74.35 -14.78 -9.26
N LYS A 62 -74.24 -14.67 -10.60
CA LYS A 62 -72.98 -14.53 -11.34
C LYS A 62 -72.05 -13.46 -10.76
N TRP A 63 -72.55 -12.24 -10.67
CA TRP A 63 -71.74 -11.10 -10.25
C TRP A 63 -71.32 -11.17 -8.79
N HIS A 64 -72.20 -11.71 -7.94
CA HIS A 64 -71.87 -11.92 -6.54
C HIS A 64 -70.74 -12.93 -6.38
N LYS A 65 -70.79 -14.07 -7.07
CA LYS A 65 -69.72 -15.09 -7.02
C LYS A 65 -68.40 -14.58 -7.58
N LEU A 66 -68.43 -13.84 -8.69
CA LEU A 66 -67.22 -13.21 -9.24
C LEU A 66 -66.60 -12.19 -8.27
N ALA A 67 -67.42 -11.36 -7.63
CA ALA A 67 -66.95 -10.38 -6.66
C ALA A 67 -66.27 -11.05 -5.46
N VAL A 68 -66.89 -12.10 -4.91
CA VAL A 68 -66.32 -12.89 -3.80
C VAL A 68 -65.00 -13.54 -4.22
N PHE A 69 -64.94 -14.15 -5.41
CA PHE A 69 -63.71 -14.75 -5.94
C PHE A 69 -62.59 -13.72 -6.08
N LEU A 70 -62.86 -12.55 -6.66
CA LEU A 70 -61.86 -11.49 -6.83
C LEU A 70 -61.35 -11.02 -5.47
N GLN A 71 -62.25 -10.77 -4.52
CA GLN A 71 -61.88 -10.39 -3.16
C GLN A 71 -60.94 -11.42 -2.52
N GLN A 72 -61.33 -12.71 -2.53
CA GLN A 72 -60.52 -13.79 -1.96
C GLN A 72 -59.18 -13.98 -2.67
N SER A 73 -59.15 -13.74 -3.99
CA SER A 73 -57.93 -13.80 -4.80
C SER A 73 -56.91 -12.74 -4.37
N PHE A 74 -57.37 -11.51 -4.13
CA PHE A 74 -56.53 -10.41 -3.67
C PHE A 74 -56.12 -10.56 -2.20
N GLU A 75 -57.04 -11.00 -1.33
CA GLU A 75 -56.75 -11.18 0.11
C GLU A 75 -55.84 -12.39 0.40
N GLY A 76 -55.85 -13.41 -0.47
CA GLY A 76 -55.03 -14.62 -0.31
C GLY A 76 -53.85 -14.69 -1.28
N PRO A 77 -53.95 -15.48 -2.37
CA PRO A 77 -52.81 -15.92 -3.16
C PRO A 77 -52.03 -14.77 -3.85
N ILE A 78 -52.67 -13.65 -4.18
CA ILE A 78 -51.98 -12.49 -4.75
C ILE A 78 -51.22 -11.73 -3.66
N SER A 79 -51.85 -11.46 -2.51
CA SER A 79 -51.20 -10.84 -1.35
C SER A 79 -50.00 -11.65 -0.87
N ASP A 80 -50.13 -12.98 -0.82
CA ASP A 80 -49.04 -13.87 -0.43
C ASP A 80 -47.87 -13.82 -1.42
N LEU A 81 -48.14 -13.76 -2.73
CA LEU A 81 -47.11 -13.59 -3.75
C LEU A 81 -46.35 -12.27 -3.58
N VAL A 82 -47.08 -11.17 -3.39
CA VAL A 82 -46.48 -9.84 -3.17
C VAL A 82 -45.61 -9.85 -1.90
N ARG A 83 -46.11 -10.45 -0.80
CA ARG A 83 -45.36 -10.57 0.45
C ARG A 83 -44.06 -11.35 0.25
N LYS A 84 -44.12 -12.50 -0.44
CA LYS A 84 -42.94 -13.31 -0.75
C LYS A 84 -41.90 -12.51 -1.55
N GLN A 85 -42.33 -11.73 -2.55
CA GLN A 85 -41.41 -10.88 -3.32
C GLN A 85 -40.79 -9.77 -2.45
N ILE A 86 -41.57 -9.14 -1.58
CA ILE A 86 -41.06 -8.13 -0.62
C ILE A 86 -40.03 -8.74 0.33
N ASP A 87 -40.31 -9.93 0.89
CA ASP A 87 -39.41 -10.62 1.81
C ASP A 87 -38.10 -11.00 1.11
N GLN A 88 -38.18 -11.49 -0.14
CA GLN A 88 -37.01 -11.79 -0.97
C GLN A 88 -36.16 -10.53 -1.21
N VAL A 89 -36.77 -9.44 -1.69
CA VAL A 89 -36.05 -8.17 -1.93
C VAL A 89 -35.45 -7.62 -0.63
N THR A 90 -36.15 -7.76 0.49
CA THR A 90 -35.65 -7.30 1.80
C THR A 90 -34.45 -8.12 2.27
N SER A 91 -34.47 -9.44 2.05
CA SER A 91 -33.35 -10.33 2.32
C SER A 91 -32.14 -10.01 1.44
N GLU A 92 -32.35 -9.85 0.14
CA GLU A 92 -31.32 -9.47 -0.83
C GLU A 92 -30.68 -8.11 -0.49
N LYS A 93 -31.50 -7.11 -0.16
CA LYS A 93 -31.05 -5.79 0.31
C LYS A 93 -30.19 -5.90 1.57
N SER A 94 -30.61 -6.73 2.53
CA SER A 94 -29.87 -6.93 3.78
C SER A 94 -28.53 -7.62 3.52
N SER A 95 -28.51 -8.65 2.67
CA SER A 95 -27.28 -9.32 2.24
C SER A 95 -26.32 -8.37 1.54
N LEU A 96 -26.83 -7.54 0.61
CA LEU A 96 -26.04 -6.55 -0.10
C LEU A 96 -25.46 -5.49 0.84
N SER A 97 -26.27 -4.97 1.77
CA SER A 97 -25.83 -4.01 2.79
C SER A 97 -24.67 -4.55 3.63
N LEU A 98 -24.74 -5.81 4.07
CA LEU A 98 -23.65 -6.47 4.80
C LEU A 98 -22.39 -6.59 3.95
N LYS A 99 -22.52 -6.96 2.66
CA LYS A 99 -21.38 -7.01 1.73
C LYS A 99 -20.74 -5.63 1.53
N CYS A 100 -21.53 -4.57 1.39
CA CYS A 100 -21.03 -3.20 1.28
C CYS A 100 -20.22 -2.80 2.52
N ARG A 101 -20.75 -3.03 3.72
CA ARG A 101 -20.02 -2.75 4.98
C ARG A 101 -18.72 -3.53 5.09
N SER A 102 -18.75 -4.83 4.78
CA SER A 102 -17.54 -5.66 4.80
C SER A 102 -16.48 -5.17 3.82
N MET A 103 -16.90 -4.67 2.65
CA MET A 103 -15.98 -4.12 1.66
C MET A 103 -15.40 -2.77 2.10
N GLU A 104 -16.20 -1.92 2.72
CA GLU A 104 -15.77 -0.66 3.34
C GLU A 104 -14.73 -0.91 4.44
N ASP A 105 -14.96 -1.87 5.32
CA ASP A 105 -14.00 -2.26 6.36
C ASP A 105 -12.66 -2.73 5.76
N LYS A 106 -12.71 -3.56 4.70
CA LYS A 106 -11.50 -4.01 3.98
C LYS A 106 -10.75 -2.85 3.33
N MET A 107 -11.47 -1.93 2.71
CA MET A 107 -10.89 -0.74 2.08
C MET A 107 -10.20 0.13 3.13
N ASN A 108 -10.85 0.37 4.27
CA ASN A 108 -10.27 1.13 5.38
C ASN A 108 -8.98 0.48 5.92
N MET A 109 -8.95 -0.85 6.04
CA MET A 109 -7.75 -1.58 6.45
C MET A 109 -6.61 -1.46 5.44
N LEU A 110 -6.91 -1.59 4.14
CA LEU A 110 -5.92 -1.43 3.08
C LEU A 110 -5.36 0.00 3.03
N THR A 111 -6.20 1.02 3.19
CA THR A 111 -5.76 2.42 3.26
C THR A 111 -4.77 2.63 4.41
N LYS A 112 -5.09 2.14 5.61
CA LYS A 112 -4.16 2.22 6.77
C LYS A 112 -2.84 1.49 6.52
N GLN A 113 -2.88 0.33 5.87
CA GLN A 113 -1.68 -0.41 5.50
C GLN A 113 -0.83 0.35 4.48
N LEU A 114 -1.47 1.01 3.51
CA LEU A 114 -0.79 1.83 2.51
C LEU A 114 -0.10 3.03 3.17
N GLU A 115 -0.79 3.78 4.01
CA GLU A 115 -0.24 4.94 4.75
C GLU A 115 0.96 4.54 5.63
N ALA A 116 0.86 3.40 6.33
CA ALA A 116 1.95 2.87 7.14
C ALA A 116 3.17 2.49 6.28
N ASN A 117 2.94 1.89 5.11
CA ASN A 117 4.01 1.51 4.17
C ASN A 117 4.69 2.76 3.58
N GLU A 118 3.91 3.76 3.17
CA GLU A 118 4.45 5.03 2.66
C GLU A 118 5.31 5.74 3.71
N THR A 119 4.85 5.76 4.96
CA THR A 119 5.60 6.30 6.09
C THR A 119 6.91 5.53 6.29
N TYR A 120 6.86 4.20 6.33
CA TYR A 120 8.04 3.34 6.47
C TYR A 120 9.03 3.56 5.32
N LYS A 121 8.55 3.65 4.08
CA LYS A 121 9.39 3.90 2.90
C LYS A 121 10.07 5.27 2.99
N ALA A 122 9.35 6.30 3.42
CA ALA A 122 9.91 7.64 3.60
C ALA A 122 11.02 7.65 4.67
N GLU A 123 10.78 7.00 5.82
CA GLU A 123 11.81 6.84 6.86
C GLU A 123 13.02 6.06 6.37
N TYR A 124 12.80 4.99 5.62
CA TYR A 124 13.87 4.18 5.05
C TYR A 124 14.73 5.01 4.11
N LEU A 125 14.13 5.73 3.16
CA LEU A 125 14.85 6.62 2.25
C LEU A 125 15.65 7.69 3.00
N LYS A 126 15.06 8.30 4.04
CA LYS A 126 15.75 9.28 4.87
C LYS A 126 16.99 8.68 5.55
N ARG A 127 16.90 7.48 6.12
CA ARG A 127 18.05 6.79 6.74
C ARG A 127 19.18 6.54 5.73
N TYR A 128 18.85 6.19 4.49
CA TYR A 128 19.85 6.03 3.43
C TYR A 128 20.52 7.35 3.07
N GLU A 129 19.74 8.42 2.92
CA GLU A 129 20.27 9.75 2.63
C GLU A 129 21.19 10.25 3.75
N ASP A 130 20.77 10.08 5.01
CA ASP A 130 21.58 10.41 6.19
C ASP A 130 22.91 9.63 6.19
N ALA A 131 22.87 8.31 5.93
CA ALA A 131 24.08 7.49 5.86
C ALA A 131 25.03 7.89 4.72
N ILE A 132 24.49 8.29 3.56
CA ILE A 132 25.28 8.81 2.44
C ILE A 132 25.95 10.13 2.84
N ASN A 133 25.21 11.02 3.49
CA ASN A 133 25.72 12.32 3.94
C ASN A 133 26.82 12.16 5.00
N GLU A 134 26.64 11.26 5.96
CA GLU A 134 27.66 10.93 6.97
C GLU A 134 28.93 10.37 6.33
N LYS A 135 28.78 9.42 5.39
CA LYS A 135 29.93 8.85 4.67
C LYS A 135 30.70 9.92 3.90
N LYS A 136 29.99 10.85 3.25
CA LYS A 136 30.62 11.96 2.52
C LYS A 136 31.40 12.86 3.47
N LYS A 137 30.78 13.26 4.59
CA LYS A 137 31.43 14.06 5.63
C LYS A 137 32.72 13.39 6.15
N LEU A 138 32.65 12.10 6.46
CA LEU A 138 33.81 11.34 6.94
C LEU A 138 34.92 11.25 5.87
N SER A 139 34.55 11.12 4.60
CA SER A 139 35.51 11.16 3.49
C SER A 139 36.21 12.51 3.37
N ASP A 140 35.47 13.61 3.51
CA ASP A 140 36.02 14.97 3.45
C ASP A 140 36.96 15.23 4.64
N GLU A 141 36.57 14.81 5.85
CA GLU A 141 37.43 14.86 7.04
C GLU A 141 38.71 14.04 6.85
N HIS A 142 38.60 12.82 6.33
CA HIS A 142 39.76 11.97 6.07
C HIS A 142 40.71 12.59 5.03
N MET A 143 40.17 13.15 3.95
CA MET A 143 40.95 13.86 2.94
C MET A 143 41.69 15.07 3.55
N SER A 144 41.03 15.84 4.40
CA SER A 144 41.65 16.95 5.15
C SER A 144 42.79 16.45 6.06
N HIS A 145 42.60 15.32 6.76
CA HIS A 145 43.66 14.72 7.56
C HIS A 145 44.87 14.27 6.72
N VAL A 146 44.63 13.61 5.58
CA VAL A 146 45.68 13.17 4.67
C VAL A 146 46.48 14.35 4.13
N THR A 147 45.81 15.41 3.67
CA THR A 147 46.48 16.61 3.14
C THR A 147 47.28 17.34 4.23
N ASN A 148 46.80 17.37 5.48
CA ASN A 148 47.54 17.91 6.61
C ASN A 148 48.80 17.09 6.94
N LEU A 149 48.71 15.76 6.88
CA LEU A 149 49.85 14.89 7.10
C LEU A 149 50.88 15.02 5.98
N GLN A 150 50.44 15.07 4.73
CA GLN A 150 51.33 15.28 3.58
C GLN A 150 52.11 16.60 3.71
N SER A 151 51.45 17.70 4.06
CA SER A 151 52.14 18.99 4.25
C SER A 151 53.16 18.96 5.40
N LYS A 152 52.83 18.29 6.51
CA LYS A 152 53.78 18.06 7.62
C LYS A 152 54.97 17.20 7.19
N CYS A 153 54.74 16.14 6.43
CA CYS A 153 55.80 15.30 5.88
C CYS A 153 56.73 16.10 4.97
N SER A 154 56.19 16.88 4.03
CA SER A 154 57.00 17.75 3.16
C SER A 154 57.81 18.77 3.95
N SER A 155 57.22 19.42 4.95
CA SER A 155 57.93 20.37 5.81
C SER A 155 59.05 19.71 6.62
N LEU A 156 58.83 18.49 7.12
CA LEU A 156 59.86 17.71 7.82
C LEU A 156 60.99 17.31 6.88
N GLU A 157 60.68 16.88 5.66
CA GLU A 157 61.64 16.48 4.63
C GLU A 157 62.54 17.66 4.21
N GLU A 158 61.96 18.85 4.01
CA GLU A 158 62.70 20.09 3.77
C GLU A 158 63.64 20.43 4.92
N ARG A 159 63.17 20.32 6.17
CA ARG A 159 63.98 20.57 7.37
C ARG A 159 65.13 19.57 7.50
N CYS A 160 64.88 18.28 7.30
CA CYS A 160 65.90 17.24 7.29
C CYS A 160 66.97 17.53 6.22
N SER A 161 66.53 17.90 5.00
CA SER A 161 67.42 18.28 3.92
C SER A 161 68.28 19.51 4.26
N SER A 162 67.69 20.52 4.93
CA SER A 162 68.43 21.69 5.40
C SER A 162 69.47 21.34 6.45
N ILE A 163 69.11 20.54 7.46
CA ILE A 163 70.03 20.13 8.52
C ILE A 163 71.19 19.32 7.96
N LEU A 164 70.92 18.39 7.03
CA LEU A 164 71.95 17.62 6.33
C LEU A 164 72.96 18.53 5.60
N LYS A 165 72.48 19.55 4.88
CA LYS A 165 73.35 20.53 4.21
C LYS A 165 74.21 21.32 5.21
N THR A 166 73.62 21.78 6.32
CA THR A 166 74.35 22.50 7.36
C THR A 166 75.41 21.62 8.01
N LEU A 167 75.06 20.36 8.33
CA LEU A 167 75.98 19.39 8.91
C LEU A 167 77.19 19.14 8.01
N GLU A 168 76.98 18.97 6.71
CA GLU A 168 78.08 18.77 5.75
C GLU A 168 78.98 20.01 5.66
N SER A 169 78.41 21.22 5.65
CA SER A 169 79.18 22.48 5.70
C SER A 169 80.03 22.58 6.96
N THR A 170 79.43 22.36 8.14
CA THR A 170 80.15 22.42 9.42
C THR A 170 81.23 21.35 9.52
N ARG A 171 80.99 20.15 8.98
CA ARG A 171 82.00 19.07 8.89
C ARG A 171 83.18 19.49 8.01
N GLN A 172 82.91 20.08 6.86
CA GLN A 172 83.93 20.60 5.96
C GLN A 172 84.75 21.71 6.63
N GLU A 173 84.09 22.69 7.27
CA GLU A 173 84.74 23.76 8.02
C GLU A 173 85.60 23.21 9.16
N SER A 174 85.09 22.23 9.92
CA SER A 174 85.83 21.58 11.00
C SER A 174 87.09 20.88 10.50
N ALA A 175 87.01 20.15 9.37
CA ALA A 175 88.15 19.51 8.75
C ALA A 175 89.19 20.53 8.25
N GLU A 176 88.75 21.67 7.73
CA GLU A 176 89.63 22.78 7.33
C GLU A 176 90.34 23.42 8.52
N TRP A 177 89.63 23.68 9.62
CA TRP A 177 90.22 24.19 10.86
C TRP A 177 91.23 23.22 11.45
N LYS A 178 90.92 21.92 11.46
CA LYS A 178 91.85 20.88 11.89
C LYS A 178 93.14 20.90 11.05
N ARG A 179 93.02 20.97 9.71
CA ARG A 179 94.17 21.06 8.80
C ARG A 179 95.02 22.31 9.07
N LYS A 180 94.38 23.47 9.28
CA LYS A 180 95.06 24.73 9.62
C LYS A 180 95.81 24.62 10.95
N TYR A 181 95.17 24.03 11.96
CA TYR A 181 95.78 23.84 13.29
C TYR A 181 96.97 22.89 13.23
N GLU A 182 96.83 21.74 12.58
CA GLU A 182 97.93 20.77 12.37
C GLU A 182 99.11 21.40 11.63
N HIS A 183 98.85 22.24 10.63
CA HIS A 183 99.89 22.98 9.92
C HIS A 183 100.65 23.96 10.83
N ILE A 184 99.93 24.76 11.64
CA ILE A 184 100.54 25.69 12.61
C ILE A 184 101.36 24.91 13.65
N LEU A 185 100.82 23.82 14.19
CA LEU A 185 101.49 22.97 15.17
C LEU A 185 102.79 22.37 14.62
N SER A 186 102.75 21.85 13.39
CA SER A 186 103.94 21.31 12.73
C SER A 186 105.01 22.39 12.50
N LYS A 187 104.58 23.59 12.11
CA LYS A 187 105.49 24.74 11.93
C LYS A 187 106.14 25.14 13.26
N GLN A 188 105.35 25.27 14.32
CA GLN A 188 105.84 25.59 15.66
C GLN A 188 106.85 24.55 16.16
N LYS A 189 106.57 23.26 15.95
CA LYS A 189 107.48 22.17 16.34
C LYS A 189 108.81 22.25 15.59
N ALA A 190 108.77 22.54 14.28
CA ALA A 190 109.99 22.73 13.49
C ALA A 190 110.80 23.96 13.95
N GLU A 191 110.13 25.06 14.27
CA GLU A 191 110.77 26.26 14.84
C GLU A 191 111.38 25.99 16.23
N GLU A 192 110.70 25.22 17.08
CA GLU A 192 111.20 24.82 18.39
C GLU A 192 112.42 23.89 18.29
N GLU A 193 112.37 22.90 17.38
CA GLU A 193 113.50 22.02 17.06
C GLU A 193 114.69 22.83 16.55
N GLN A 194 114.48 23.77 15.62
CA GLN A 194 115.52 24.68 15.14
C GLN A 194 116.10 25.53 16.28
N ALA A 195 115.28 26.17 17.10
CA ALA A 195 115.74 26.97 18.25
C ALA A 195 116.45 26.12 19.32
N SER A 196 116.09 24.84 19.45
CA SER A 196 116.78 23.89 20.34
C SER A 196 118.15 23.49 19.80
N ALA A 197 118.26 23.26 18.48
CA ALA A 197 119.51 22.95 17.79
C ALA A 197 120.48 24.15 17.83
N GLU A 198 119.96 25.35 17.61
CA GLU A 198 120.73 26.59 17.79
C GLU A 198 121.27 26.65 19.22
N ARG A 199 120.41 26.56 20.26
CA ARG A 199 120.83 26.59 21.68
C ARG A 199 121.86 25.52 22.04
N ALA A 200 121.82 24.34 21.44
CA ALA A 200 122.82 23.30 21.64
C ALA A 200 124.17 23.69 21.01
N ALA A 201 124.16 24.27 19.81
CA ALA A 201 125.37 24.79 19.15
C ALA A 201 126.05 25.92 19.95
N TRP A 202 125.32 26.70 20.76
CA TRP A 202 125.89 27.70 21.68
C TRP A 202 126.46 27.10 22.98
N LYS A 203 126.21 25.82 23.29
CA LYS A 203 126.68 25.15 24.52
C LYS A 203 127.90 24.24 24.32
N ASP A 204 128.17 23.81 23.09
CA ASP A 204 129.29 22.92 22.73
C ASP A 204 130.48 23.66 22.07
N GLY A 205 130.53 25.00 22.16
CA GLY A 205 131.65 25.86 21.75
C GLY A 205 132.18 26.68 22.92
#